data_AF-A0A2P5NQS2-F1
#
_entry.id   AF-A0A2P5NQS2-F1
#
_cell.length_a   1.000
_cell.length_b   1.000
_cell.length_c   1.000
_cell.angle_alpha   90.00
_cell.angle_beta   90.00
_cell.angle_gamma   90.00
#
_symmetry.space_group_name_H-M   'P 1'
#
loop_
_entity.id
_entity.type
_entity.pdbx_description
1 polymer ?
#
loop_
_entity_poly.entity_id
_entity_poly.type
_entity_poly.pdbx_seq_one_letter_code
_entity_poly.pdbx_strand_id
1 'polypeptide(L)'
;MLDPDELKNEPKKPTLVDISHDEGGTQLIFAATRVIVVREELDKDEITDTPNQLDEYSEIFGVKHRYFQSMDTVWIPDKGSVIDVRIDAPRNFSSEAQVAAIGQVKDALKILFGYDYLEHPVNLFPLIDLIYNDANEGNIVEAAFGTSTASHKHEKMRRSHLDLRKELYHKAGKQALASGIALHLISVRWRRKLGGQIESLPELSLHVPVWETGAAQPSLLQGHVRNCMGYEDFDYVRGRMLHHLGL
;
A
#
# COMPACT_ATOMS: atom_id res chain seq x y z
N MET A 1 -16.86 -16.60 5.69
CA MET A 1 -15.79 -15.89 6.43
C MET A 1 -16.01 -16.26 7.90
N LEU A 2 -14.97 -16.72 8.58
CA LEU A 2 -15.07 -17.22 9.97
C LEU A 2 -15.33 -16.07 10.96
N ASP A 3 -15.91 -16.39 12.10
CA ASP A 3 -16.11 -15.42 13.19
C ASP A 3 -14.75 -14.98 13.80
N PRO A 4 -14.58 -13.72 14.25
CA PRO A 4 -13.36 -13.25 14.90
C PRO A 4 -12.84 -14.12 16.04
N ASP A 5 -13.71 -14.80 16.79
CA ASP A 5 -13.31 -15.70 17.87
C ASP A 5 -12.83 -17.06 17.35
N GLU A 6 -13.41 -17.56 16.26
CA GLU A 6 -12.97 -18.78 15.57
C GLU A 6 -11.57 -18.58 14.97
N LEU A 7 -11.31 -17.39 14.42
CA LEU A 7 -10.04 -17.02 13.80
C LEU A 7 -8.83 -17.12 14.73
N LYS A 8 -9.01 -17.04 16.06
CA LYS A 8 -7.92 -17.16 17.03
C LYS A 8 -7.19 -18.50 16.96
N ASN A 9 -7.88 -19.55 16.54
CA ASN A 9 -7.36 -20.92 16.49
C ASN A 9 -6.91 -21.35 15.10
N GLU A 10 -7.14 -20.52 14.09
CA GLU A 10 -6.80 -20.82 12.70
C GLU A 10 -5.30 -20.65 12.39
N PRO A 11 -4.79 -21.26 11.30
CA PRO A 11 -3.40 -21.14 10.89
C PRO A 11 -2.96 -19.67 10.71
N LYS A 12 -1.92 -19.29 11.46
CA LYS A 12 -1.30 -17.96 11.34
C LYS A 12 -0.34 -17.83 10.16
N LYS A 13 0.09 -18.97 9.62
CA LYS A 13 0.99 -19.03 8.46
C LYS A 13 0.16 -19.14 7.17
N PRO A 14 0.59 -18.47 6.09
CA PRO A 14 -0.03 -18.63 4.77
C PRO A 14 -0.08 -20.10 4.37
N THR A 15 -1.30 -20.57 4.09
CA THR A 15 -1.58 -21.92 3.62
C THR A 15 -2.27 -21.81 2.27
N LEU A 16 -1.78 -22.53 1.26
CA LEU A 16 -2.43 -22.56 -0.06
C LEU A 16 -3.83 -23.18 0.09
N VAL A 17 -4.86 -22.42 -0.23
CA VAL A 17 -6.26 -22.85 -0.12
C VAL A 17 -6.95 -23.01 -1.47
N ASP A 18 -6.45 -22.36 -2.51
CA ASP A 18 -6.99 -22.47 -3.85
C ASP A 18 -5.92 -22.19 -4.92
N ILE A 19 -6.14 -22.76 -6.11
CA ILE A 19 -5.39 -22.49 -7.33
C ILE A 19 -6.43 -22.21 -8.42
N SER A 20 -6.49 -20.97 -8.89
CA SER A 20 -7.37 -20.59 -9.99
C SER A 20 -6.58 -20.15 -11.21
N HIS A 21 -7.22 -20.29 -12.37
CA HIS A 21 -6.68 -19.89 -13.67
C HIS A 21 -7.70 -18.97 -14.32
N ASP A 22 -7.23 -17.86 -14.88
CA ASP A 22 -8.05 -16.95 -15.66
C ASP A 22 -7.38 -16.63 -17.01
N GLU A 23 -7.97 -15.72 -17.78
CA GLU A 23 -7.38 -15.25 -19.04
C GLU A 23 -6.14 -14.37 -18.77
N GLY A 24 -5.00 -15.01 -18.52
CA GLY A 24 -3.71 -14.32 -18.43
C GLY A 24 -2.71 -14.91 -17.46
N GLY A 25 -3.07 -15.92 -16.68
CA GLY A 25 -2.16 -16.54 -15.71
C GLY A 25 -2.84 -17.43 -14.66
N THR A 26 -2.04 -17.80 -13.66
CA THR A 26 -2.41 -18.62 -12.52
C THR A 26 -2.37 -17.81 -11.23
N GLN A 27 -3.45 -17.86 -10.44
CA GLN A 27 -3.51 -17.33 -9.08
C GLN A 27 -3.32 -18.47 -8.07
N LEU A 28 -2.35 -18.30 -7.18
CA LEU A 28 -2.19 -19.13 -5.98
C LEU A 28 -2.74 -18.34 -4.79
N ILE A 29 -3.82 -18.81 -4.18
CA ILE A 29 -4.51 -18.10 -3.10
C ILE A 29 -4.10 -18.73 -1.77
N PHE A 30 -3.54 -17.90 -0.89
CA PHE A 30 -3.09 -18.28 0.43
C PHE A 30 -4.00 -17.66 1.50
N ALA A 31 -4.54 -18.48 2.38
CA ALA A 31 -5.24 -18.01 3.56
C ALA A 31 -4.29 -17.96 4.76
N ALA A 32 -4.41 -16.90 5.58
CA ALA A 32 -3.77 -16.81 6.89
C ALA A 32 -4.64 -16.01 7.86
N THR A 33 -4.55 -16.32 9.14
CA THR A 33 -5.11 -15.45 10.18
C THR A 33 -4.06 -14.44 10.64
N ARG A 34 -4.42 -13.16 10.53
CA ARG A 34 -3.60 -12.02 10.96
C ARG A 34 -4.31 -11.19 12.01
N VAL A 35 -3.55 -10.32 12.67
CA VAL A 35 -4.05 -9.42 13.71
C VAL A 35 -3.76 -7.98 13.33
N ILE A 36 -4.75 -7.10 13.53
CA ILE A 36 -4.55 -5.66 13.59
C ILE A 36 -4.76 -5.18 15.03
N VAL A 37 -4.02 -4.16 15.40
CA VAL A 37 -4.18 -3.47 16.68
C VAL A 37 -5.09 -2.26 16.45
N VAL A 38 -6.21 -2.22 17.15
CA VAL A 38 -7.18 -1.12 17.08
C VAL A 38 -7.13 -0.38 18.41
N ARG A 39 -6.90 0.94 18.35
CA ARG A 39 -7.05 1.84 19.49
C ARG A 39 -8.46 2.42 19.43
N GLU A 40 -9.22 2.22 20.49
CA GLU A 40 -10.55 2.82 20.66
C GLU A 40 -10.51 3.72 21.89
N GLU A 41 -11.17 4.86 21.82
CA GLU A 41 -11.44 5.67 23.00
C GLU A 41 -12.52 4.98 23.82
N LEU A 42 -12.31 4.91 25.13
CA LEU A 42 -13.26 4.35 26.08
C LEU A 42 -13.97 5.48 26.79
N ASP A 43 -15.29 5.39 26.85
CA ASP A 43 -16.07 6.28 27.68
C ASP A 43 -15.82 5.95 29.15
N LYS A 44 -15.41 6.94 29.94
CA LYS A 44 -15.17 6.79 31.38
C LYS A 44 -16.44 6.39 32.12
N ASP A 45 -17.60 6.84 31.65
CA ASP A 45 -18.89 6.57 32.26
C ASP A 45 -19.32 5.10 32.04
N GLU A 46 -18.76 4.42 31.04
CA GLU A 46 -19.01 3.01 30.76
C GLU A 46 -18.08 2.06 31.55
N ILE A 47 -17.05 2.58 32.22
CA ILE A 47 -16.11 1.78 33.03
C ILE A 47 -16.65 1.69 34.46
N THR A 48 -17.13 0.51 34.84
CA THR A 48 -17.47 0.21 36.25
C THR A 48 -16.20 0.07 37.08
N ASP A 49 -16.17 0.67 38.28
CA ASP A 49 -15.01 0.71 39.19
C ASP A 49 -13.77 1.45 38.66
N THR A 50 -13.98 2.59 37.98
CA THR A 50 -12.90 3.51 37.57
C THR A 50 -12.10 3.99 38.80
N PRO A 51 -10.79 3.68 38.92
CA PRO A 51 -9.96 4.23 39.99
C PRO A 51 -9.92 5.77 39.91
N ASN A 52 -10.02 6.47 41.04
CA ASN A 52 -10.01 7.94 41.09
C ASN A 52 -8.79 8.58 40.40
N GLN A 53 -7.67 7.84 40.27
CA GLN A 53 -6.49 8.29 39.53
C GLN A 53 -6.75 8.51 38.04
N LEU A 54 -7.79 7.89 37.46
CA LEU A 54 -8.17 8.06 36.07
C LEU A 54 -8.90 9.40 35.82
N ASP A 55 -9.37 10.09 36.87
CA ASP A 55 -10.01 11.41 36.77
C ASP A 55 -9.05 12.50 36.26
N GLU A 56 -7.74 12.32 36.45
CA GLU A 56 -6.70 13.25 36.00
C GLU A 56 -6.47 13.24 34.48
N TYR A 57 -6.97 12.22 33.77
CA TYR A 57 -6.77 12.07 32.32
C TYR A 57 -7.94 12.67 31.54
N SER A 58 -7.70 13.36 30.42
CA SER A 58 -8.80 13.85 29.57
C SER A 58 -9.44 12.76 28.71
N GLU A 59 -8.69 11.72 28.36
CA GLU A 59 -9.10 10.63 27.46
C GLU A 59 -8.53 9.30 27.95
N ILE A 60 -9.27 8.21 27.80
CA ILE A 60 -8.81 6.84 28.06
C ILE A 60 -8.92 6.05 26.77
N PHE A 61 -7.89 5.26 26.48
CA PHE A 61 -7.87 4.44 25.27
C PHE A 61 -7.67 2.96 25.59
N GLY A 62 -8.57 2.14 25.04
CA GLY A 62 -8.42 0.71 24.96
C GLY A 62 -7.60 0.31 23.74
N VAL A 63 -6.81 -0.75 23.87
CA VAL A 63 -6.10 -1.37 22.75
C VAL A 63 -6.63 -2.78 22.59
N LYS A 64 -7.26 -3.06 21.45
CA LYS A 64 -7.84 -4.37 21.11
C LYS A 64 -7.10 -5.01 19.95
N HIS A 65 -6.89 -6.32 20.06
CA HIS A 65 -6.44 -7.15 18.95
C HIS A 65 -7.66 -7.62 18.17
N ARG A 66 -7.72 -7.28 16.88
CA ARG A 66 -8.75 -7.77 15.98
C ARG A 66 -8.13 -8.75 15.00
N TYR A 67 -8.57 -10.00 15.05
CA TYR A 67 -8.17 -11.03 14.10
C TYR A 67 -8.98 -10.89 12.81
N PHE A 68 -8.33 -11.16 11.68
CA PHE A 68 -8.99 -11.24 10.39
C PHE A 68 -8.33 -12.33 9.55
N GLN A 69 -9.10 -12.90 8.61
CA GLN A 69 -8.59 -13.80 7.60
C GLN A 69 -8.09 -13.00 6.41
N SER A 70 -6.82 -13.14 6.04
CA SER A 70 -6.27 -12.60 4.79
C SER A 70 -6.35 -13.65 3.68
N MET A 71 -6.66 -13.21 2.46
CA MET A 71 -6.59 -14.00 1.24
C MET A 71 -5.52 -13.39 0.32
N ASP A 72 -4.27 -13.75 0.60
CA ASP A 72 -3.15 -13.24 -0.19
C ASP A 72 -3.04 -14.02 -1.51
N THR A 73 -2.66 -13.33 -2.58
CA THR A 73 -2.60 -13.94 -3.92
C THR A 73 -1.19 -13.81 -4.49
N VAL A 74 -0.64 -14.91 -4.96
CA VAL A 74 0.53 -14.89 -5.86
C VAL A 74 0.01 -15.04 -7.28
N TRP A 75 0.21 -14.01 -8.09
CA TRP A 75 -0.21 -13.99 -9.49
C TRP A 75 0.96 -14.28 -10.42
N ILE A 76 0.86 -15.38 -11.17
CA ILE A 76 1.88 -15.83 -12.10
C ILE A 76 1.32 -15.67 -13.51
N PRO A 77 1.83 -14.72 -14.32
CA PRO A 77 1.28 -14.50 -15.65
C PRO A 77 1.70 -15.61 -16.63
N ASP A 78 0.84 -15.94 -17.59
CA ASP A 78 1.15 -16.85 -18.70
C ASP A 78 2.22 -16.26 -19.64
N LYS A 79 2.30 -14.92 -19.68
CA LYS A 79 3.23 -14.15 -20.51
C LYS A 79 3.87 -13.03 -19.70
N GLY A 80 5.17 -12.85 -19.88
CA GLY A 80 5.98 -11.90 -19.13
C GLY A 80 6.74 -12.57 -17.99
N SER A 81 7.54 -11.79 -17.26
CA SER A 81 8.46 -12.31 -16.22
C SER A 81 8.21 -11.73 -14.83
N VAL A 82 7.11 -10.99 -14.64
CA VAL A 82 6.80 -10.33 -13.36
C VAL A 82 5.67 -11.07 -12.66
N ILE A 83 6.01 -11.70 -11.53
CA ILE A 83 5.08 -12.32 -10.60
C ILE A 83 4.67 -11.27 -9.55
N ASP A 84 3.39 -11.16 -9.25
CA ASP A 84 2.92 -10.29 -8.19
C ASP A 84 2.69 -11.07 -6.90
N VAL A 85 3.10 -10.51 -5.76
CA VAL A 85 2.65 -10.93 -4.44
C VAL A 85 1.70 -9.87 -3.91
N ARG A 86 0.42 -10.21 -3.80
CA ARG A 86 -0.67 -9.32 -3.41
C ARG A 86 -1.13 -9.72 -2.02
N ILE A 87 -1.05 -8.81 -1.06
CA ILE A 87 -1.46 -9.07 0.32
C ILE A 87 -2.71 -8.28 0.68
N ASP A 88 -3.59 -8.91 1.45
CA ASP A 88 -4.74 -8.22 2.03
C ASP A 88 -4.27 -7.31 3.16
N ALA A 89 -4.39 -6.01 2.94
CA ALA A 89 -3.98 -4.96 3.87
C ALA A 89 -5.20 -4.12 4.30
N PRO A 90 -5.96 -4.53 5.33
CA PRO A 90 -7.06 -3.74 5.84
C PRO A 90 -6.56 -2.41 6.43
N ARG A 91 -7.49 -1.48 6.68
CA ARG A 91 -7.17 -0.22 7.34
C ARG A 91 -6.47 -0.48 8.68
N ASN A 92 -5.43 0.31 8.97
CA ASN A 92 -4.56 0.18 10.15
C ASN A 92 -3.64 -1.05 10.15
N PHE A 93 -3.52 -1.79 9.04
CA PHE A 93 -2.47 -2.79 8.89
C PHE A 93 -1.14 -2.06 8.67
N SER A 94 -0.20 -2.18 9.61
CA SER A 94 1.04 -1.40 9.58
C SER A 94 1.94 -1.80 8.41
N SER A 95 2.81 -0.88 7.97
CA SER A 95 3.77 -1.15 6.89
C SER A 95 4.70 -2.33 7.22
N GLU A 96 5.10 -2.47 8.49
CA GLU A 96 5.94 -3.57 8.96
C GLU A 96 5.19 -4.91 8.88
N ALA A 97 3.91 -4.91 9.26
CA ALA A 97 3.07 -6.10 9.17
C ALA A 97 2.81 -6.50 7.70
N GLN A 98 2.68 -5.53 6.80
CA GLN A 98 2.60 -5.74 5.35
C GLN A 98 3.88 -6.38 4.79
N VAL A 99 5.06 -5.86 5.16
CA VAL A 99 6.35 -6.45 4.73
C VAL A 99 6.47 -7.88 5.26
N ALA A 100 6.14 -8.12 6.52
CA ALA A 100 6.16 -9.45 7.12
C ALA A 100 5.17 -10.41 6.41
N ALA A 101 3.97 -9.94 6.08
CA ALA A 101 2.97 -10.68 5.32
C ALA A 101 3.49 -11.12 3.94
N ILE A 102 4.09 -10.21 3.18
CA ILE A 102 4.73 -10.53 1.89
C ILE A 102 5.81 -11.59 2.09
N GLY A 103 6.70 -11.41 3.07
CA GLY A 103 7.76 -12.36 3.40
C GLY A 103 7.22 -13.77 3.70
N GLN A 104 6.16 -13.87 4.50
CA GLN A 104 5.54 -15.15 4.83
C GLN A 104 4.95 -15.87 3.61
N VAL A 105 4.32 -15.13 2.67
CA VAL A 105 3.80 -15.69 1.42
C VAL A 105 4.93 -16.17 0.53
N LYS A 106 6.02 -15.38 0.40
CA LYS A 106 7.23 -15.79 -0.33
C LYS A 106 7.83 -17.06 0.26
N ASP A 107 7.95 -17.16 1.58
CA ASP A 107 8.47 -18.34 2.26
C ASP A 107 7.57 -19.56 2.03
N ALA A 108 6.25 -19.39 2.10
CA ALA A 108 5.29 -20.46 1.81
C ALA A 108 5.44 -20.96 0.35
N LEU A 109 5.59 -20.03 -0.60
CA LEU A 109 5.81 -20.35 -2.01
C LEU A 109 7.13 -21.11 -2.22
N LYS A 110 8.20 -20.66 -1.58
CA LYS A 110 9.52 -21.30 -1.62
C LYS A 110 9.49 -22.72 -1.07
N ILE A 111 8.78 -22.95 0.02
CA ILE A 111 8.57 -24.29 0.60
C ILE A 111 7.77 -25.16 -0.37
N LEU A 112 6.70 -24.63 -0.95
CA LEU A 112 5.82 -25.37 -1.86
C LEU A 112 6.57 -25.89 -3.10
N PHE A 113 7.43 -25.06 -3.69
CA PHE A 113 8.16 -25.43 -4.91
C PHE A 113 9.58 -25.96 -4.67
N GLY A 114 10.10 -25.85 -3.44
CA GLY A 114 11.50 -26.20 -3.12
C GLY A 114 12.54 -25.25 -3.73
N TYR A 115 12.12 -24.11 -4.29
CA TYR A 115 12.99 -23.12 -4.93
C TYR A 115 12.41 -21.70 -4.78
N ASP A 116 13.29 -20.70 -4.72
CA ASP A 116 12.92 -19.30 -4.52
C ASP A 116 12.75 -18.57 -5.86
N TYR A 117 11.56 -18.66 -6.45
CA TYR A 117 11.23 -17.95 -7.70
C TYR A 117 11.13 -16.43 -7.54
N LEU A 118 11.19 -15.92 -6.30
CA LEU A 118 11.01 -14.50 -5.98
C LEU A 118 12.27 -13.88 -5.35
N GLU A 119 13.44 -14.46 -5.66
CA GLU A 119 14.75 -14.01 -5.16
C GLU A 119 15.10 -12.59 -5.63
N HIS A 120 14.60 -12.17 -6.79
CA HIS A 120 14.91 -10.88 -7.42
C HIS A 120 13.68 -9.96 -7.48
N PRO A 121 13.34 -9.27 -6.37
CA PRO A 121 12.20 -8.37 -6.36
C PRO A 121 12.45 -7.15 -7.26
N VAL A 122 11.40 -6.69 -7.93
CA VAL A 122 11.46 -5.50 -8.78
C VAL A 122 11.54 -4.25 -7.90
N ASN A 123 12.51 -3.38 -8.18
CA ASN A 123 12.63 -2.10 -7.49
C ASN A 123 11.62 -1.08 -8.06
N LEU A 124 10.66 -0.68 -7.23
CA LEU A 124 9.62 0.30 -7.56
C LEU A 124 10.07 1.75 -7.30
N PHE A 125 11.25 1.99 -6.72
CA PHE A 125 11.68 3.35 -6.37
C PHE A 125 11.70 4.31 -7.58
N PRO A 126 12.17 3.91 -8.77
CA PRO A 126 12.14 4.77 -9.95
C PRO A 126 10.74 5.27 -10.34
N LEU A 127 9.68 4.53 -9.99
CA LEU A 127 8.30 4.92 -10.31
C LEU A 127 7.89 6.23 -9.64
N ILE A 128 8.51 6.60 -8.52
CA ILE A 128 8.21 7.86 -7.82
C ILE A 128 8.42 9.04 -8.78
N ASP A 129 9.59 9.12 -9.41
CA ASP A 129 9.91 10.21 -10.33
C ASP A 129 9.27 10.01 -11.70
N LEU A 130 9.24 8.78 -12.22
CA LEU A 130 8.68 8.49 -13.55
C LEU A 130 7.19 8.88 -13.63
N ILE A 131 6.38 8.44 -12.67
CA ILE A 131 4.95 8.75 -12.62
C ILE A 131 4.72 10.24 -12.31
N TYR A 132 5.46 10.81 -11.37
CA TYR A 132 5.28 12.21 -11.00
C TYR A 132 5.56 13.14 -12.20
N ASN A 133 6.61 12.87 -12.99
CA ASN A 133 6.98 13.72 -14.10
C ASN A 133 6.18 13.45 -15.39
N ASP A 134 5.42 12.36 -15.50
CA ASP A 134 4.58 12.07 -16.66
C ASP A 134 3.23 12.81 -16.59
N ALA A 135 3.04 13.78 -17.49
CA ALA A 135 1.80 14.55 -17.61
C ALA A 135 0.58 13.74 -18.05
N ASN A 136 0.78 12.53 -18.59
CA ASN A 136 -0.29 11.60 -19.00
C ASN A 136 -0.73 10.65 -17.89
N GLU A 137 -0.13 10.77 -16.70
CA GLU A 137 -0.56 10.03 -15.52
C GLU A 137 -1.75 10.68 -14.80
N GLY A 138 -2.28 9.94 -13.82
CA GLY A 138 -3.34 10.42 -12.94
C GLY A 138 -2.95 11.67 -12.14
N ASN A 139 -3.89 12.16 -11.34
CA ASN A 139 -3.64 13.33 -10.51
C ASN A 139 -2.73 12.95 -9.33
N ILE A 140 -1.65 13.70 -9.10
CA ILE A 140 -0.87 13.56 -7.88
C ILE A 140 -1.68 14.19 -6.74
N VAL A 141 -2.09 13.37 -5.78
CA VAL A 141 -2.92 13.79 -4.65
C VAL A 141 -2.15 13.91 -3.35
N GLU A 142 -0.91 13.41 -3.32
CA GLU A 142 0.01 13.52 -2.19
C GLU A 142 1.44 13.42 -2.70
N ALA A 143 2.34 14.24 -2.17
CA ALA A 143 3.77 14.12 -2.39
C ALA A 143 4.53 14.53 -1.13
N ALA A 144 5.64 13.84 -0.84
CA ALA A 144 6.61 14.30 0.13
C ALA A 144 8.01 14.34 -0.50
N PHE A 145 8.74 15.40 -0.20
CA PHE A 145 10.04 15.68 -0.80
C PHE A 145 10.97 16.48 0.10
N GLY A 146 12.27 16.28 -0.10
CA GLY A 146 13.32 17.16 0.42
C GLY A 146 13.60 18.32 -0.54
N THR A 147 14.02 19.46 0.02
CA THR A 147 14.49 20.63 -0.74
C THR A 147 16.01 20.78 -0.64
N SER A 148 16.60 21.53 -1.56
CA SER A 148 18.03 21.90 -1.52
C SER A 148 18.41 22.72 -0.28
N THR A 149 17.43 23.32 0.39
CA THR A 149 17.58 24.09 1.63
C THR A 149 17.44 23.25 2.89
N ALA A 150 17.56 21.92 2.77
CA ALA A 150 17.44 20.94 3.87
C ALA A 150 16.08 20.96 4.59
N SER A 151 15.04 21.52 3.97
CA SER A 151 13.68 21.44 4.49
C SER A 151 12.97 20.22 3.90
N HIS A 152 12.07 19.65 4.69
CA HIS A 152 11.19 18.59 4.25
C HIS A 152 9.77 19.14 4.11
N LYS A 153 9.10 18.78 3.02
CA LYS A 153 7.73 19.17 2.73
C LYS A 153 6.89 17.93 2.51
N HIS A 154 5.69 17.95 3.08
CA HIS A 154 4.66 16.94 2.86
C HIS A 154 3.36 17.65 2.48
N GLU A 155 2.91 17.43 1.26
CA GLU A 155 1.79 18.13 0.67
C GLU A 155 0.70 17.14 0.26
N LYS A 156 -0.56 17.50 0.56
CA LYS A 156 -1.75 16.70 0.24
C LYS A 156 -2.78 17.56 -0.46
N MET A 157 -3.27 17.09 -1.60
CA MET A 157 -4.38 17.71 -2.32
C MET A 157 -5.35 16.63 -2.84
N ARG A 158 -6.32 16.27 -2.00
CA ARG A 158 -7.19 15.11 -2.23
C ARG A 158 -8.54 15.41 -2.89
N ARG A 159 -8.82 16.68 -3.24
CA ARG A 159 -10.03 17.06 -3.97
C ARG A 159 -10.02 16.41 -5.36
N SER A 160 -11.14 15.81 -5.76
CA SER A 160 -11.24 14.80 -6.84
C SER A 160 -10.81 15.21 -8.26
N HIS A 161 -10.51 16.49 -8.51
CA HIS A 161 -10.15 17.02 -9.82
C HIS A 161 -8.86 17.84 -9.82
N LEU A 162 -8.18 17.92 -8.68
CA LEU A 162 -6.97 18.73 -8.56
C LEU A 162 -5.73 17.84 -8.62
N ASP A 163 -4.68 18.35 -9.22
CA ASP A 163 -3.37 17.71 -9.33
C ASP A 163 -2.31 18.59 -8.67
N LEU A 164 -1.58 18.05 -7.70
CA LEU A 164 -0.59 18.77 -6.90
C LEU A 164 0.49 19.41 -7.77
N ARG A 165 0.82 18.77 -8.90
CA ARG A 165 1.78 19.30 -9.88
C ARG A 165 1.37 20.65 -10.48
N LYS A 166 0.07 20.96 -10.46
CA LYS A 166 -0.53 22.19 -11.00
C LYS A 166 -0.87 23.21 -9.92
N GLU A 167 -0.71 22.86 -8.66
CA GLU A 167 -0.98 23.76 -7.54
C GLU A 167 0.06 24.90 -7.54
N LEU A 168 -0.39 26.14 -7.28
CA LEU A 168 0.41 27.34 -7.49
C LEU A 168 1.60 27.42 -6.52
N TYR A 169 1.39 27.08 -5.25
CA TYR A 169 2.45 27.07 -4.25
C TYR A 169 3.50 26.00 -4.55
N HIS A 170 3.07 24.78 -4.88
CA HIS A 170 3.94 23.67 -5.27
C HIS A 170 4.78 24.03 -6.50
N LYS A 171 4.15 24.57 -7.55
CA LYS A 171 4.83 24.98 -8.78
C LYS A 171 5.84 26.11 -8.53
N ALA A 172 5.44 27.15 -7.81
CA ALA A 172 6.32 28.28 -7.49
C ALA A 172 7.49 27.84 -6.60
N GLY A 173 7.22 27.01 -5.59
CA GLY A 173 8.23 26.44 -4.70
C GLY A 173 9.25 25.60 -5.46
N LYS A 174 8.80 24.70 -6.34
CA LYS A 174 9.68 23.88 -7.18
C LYS A 174 10.56 24.74 -8.10
N GLN A 175 9.99 25.79 -8.72
CA GLN A 175 10.72 26.70 -9.61
C GLN A 175 11.78 27.55 -8.88
N ALA A 176 11.55 27.86 -7.60
CA ALA A 176 12.51 28.61 -6.79
C ALA A 176 13.72 27.76 -6.34
N LEU A 177 13.67 26.43 -6.46
CA LEU A 177 14.75 25.53 -6.06
C LEU A 177 15.68 25.23 -7.24
N ALA A 178 16.95 25.61 -7.11
CA ALA A 178 17.95 25.42 -8.17
C ALA A 178 18.18 23.96 -8.58
N SER A 179 18.03 23.00 -7.65
CA SER A 179 18.24 21.58 -7.89
C SER A 179 16.93 20.76 -7.89
N GLY A 180 15.77 21.42 -7.97
CA GLY A 180 14.47 20.76 -7.89
C GLY A 180 14.16 20.19 -6.50
N ILE A 181 13.36 19.12 -6.50
CA ILE A 181 12.86 18.44 -5.30
C ILE A 181 13.29 16.98 -5.31
N ALA A 182 13.62 16.42 -4.14
CA ALA A 182 13.95 15.00 -3.99
C ALA A 182 12.73 14.26 -3.45
N LEU A 183 11.94 13.67 -4.35
CA LEU A 183 10.72 12.93 -4.01
C LEU A 183 11.04 11.60 -3.34
N HIS A 184 10.27 11.27 -2.31
CA HIS A 184 10.37 9.99 -1.61
C HIS A 184 8.99 9.41 -1.24
N LEU A 185 7.93 10.17 -1.45
CA LEU A 185 6.55 9.70 -1.40
C LEU A 185 5.75 10.34 -2.53
N ILE A 186 4.99 9.53 -3.26
CA ILE A 186 3.89 10.01 -4.10
C ILE A 186 2.63 9.18 -3.88
N SER A 187 1.46 9.81 -4.03
CA SER A 187 0.22 9.10 -4.31
C SER A 187 -0.42 9.66 -5.57
N VAL A 188 -0.64 8.79 -6.56
CA VAL A 188 -1.27 9.11 -7.83
C VAL A 188 -2.64 8.45 -7.88
N ARG A 189 -3.65 9.20 -8.33
CA ARG A 189 -5.03 8.73 -8.45
C ARG A 189 -5.52 8.86 -9.87
N TRP A 190 -6.05 7.78 -10.41
CA TRP A 190 -6.67 7.77 -11.73
C TRP A 190 -8.19 7.82 -11.61
N ARG A 191 -8.84 8.34 -12.63
CA ARG A 191 -10.29 8.28 -12.78
C ARG A 191 -10.60 7.30 -13.90
N ARG A 192 -11.28 6.21 -13.58
CA ARG A 192 -11.72 5.22 -14.57
C ARG A 192 -13.23 5.22 -14.65
N LYS A 193 -13.76 5.22 -15.86
CA LYS A 193 -15.20 5.06 -16.11
C LYS A 193 -15.49 3.58 -16.25
N LEU A 194 -16.36 3.05 -15.41
CA LEU A 194 -16.75 1.63 -15.41
C LEU A 194 -18.07 1.38 -16.16
N GLY A 195 -18.72 2.45 -16.62
CA GLY A 195 -19.99 2.41 -17.35
C GLY A 195 -21.03 3.34 -16.75
N GLY A 196 -21.89 3.92 -17.59
CA GLY A 196 -22.92 4.87 -17.16
C GLY A 196 -22.32 6.07 -16.41
N GLN A 197 -22.78 6.30 -15.18
CA GLN A 197 -22.28 7.35 -14.28
C GLN A 197 -21.33 6.81 -13.18
N ILE A 198 -20.92 5.54 -13.26
CA ILE A 198 -20.07 4.91 -12.26
C ILE A 198 -18.61 5.16 -12.63
N GLU A 199 -17.88 5.80 -11.71
CA GLU A 199 -16.44 6.02 -11.80
C GLU A 199 -15.73 5.37 -10.60
N SER A 200 -14.60 4.74 -10.85
CA SER A 200 -13.65 4.32 -9.81
C SER A 200 -12.47 5.28 -9.75
N LEU A 201 -11.85 5.34 -8.57
CA LEU A 201 -10.74 6.23 -8.26
C LEU A 201 -9.54 5.45 -7.68
N PRO A 202 -9.01 4.43 -8.41
CA PRO A 202 -7.88 3.68 -7.92
C PRO A 202 -6.68 4.59 -7.69
N GLU A 203 -5.94 4.31 -6.62
CA GLU A 203 -4.82 5.12 -6.16
C GLU A 203 -3.62 4.23 -5.84
N LEU A 204 -2.47 4.58 -6.39
CA LEU A 204 -1.18 3.99 -6.05
C LEU A 204 -0.45 4.92 -5.10
N SER A 205 0.01 4.39 -3.97
CA SER A 205 0.90 5.07 -3.03
C SER A 205 2.26 4.38 -3.01
N LEU A 206 3.31 5.14 -3.27
CA LEU A 206 4.71 4.72 -3.19
C LEU A 206 5.39 5.58 -2.14
N HIS A 207 6.09 4.96 -1.20
CA HIS A 207 6.75 5.66 -0.11
C HIS A 207 8.02 4.92 0.31
N VAL A 208 9.14 5.64 0.30
CA VAL A 208 10.36 5.25 0.99
C VAL A 208 10.67 6.22 2.12
N PRO A 209 11.31 5.75 3.20
CA PRO A 209 11.83 6.64 4.22
C PRO A 209 12.82 7.66 3.63
N VAL A 210 12.86 8.86 4.20
CA VAL A 210 13.69 9.97 3.68
C VAL A 210 15.17 9.58 3.54
N TRP A 211 15.73 8.84 4.49
CA TRP A 211 17.13 8.41 4.47
C TRP A 211 17.46 7.45 3.31
N GLU A 212 16.48 6.67 2.83
CA GLU A 212 16.66 5.76 1.70
C GLU A 212 16.87 6.55 0.40
N THR A 213 16.27 7.74 0.28
CA THR A 213 16.40 8.65 -0.88
C THR A 213 17.85 9.09 -1.12
N GLY A 214 18.67 9.13 -0.06
CA GLY A 214 20.09 9.48 -0.13
C GLY A 214 21.02 8.27 -0.25
N ALA A 215 20.48 7.05 -0.28
CA ALA A 215 21.29 5.84 -0.42
C ALA A 215 21.91 5.75 -1.82
N ALA A 216 23.03 5.03 -1.94
CA ALA A 216 23.68 4.81 -3.24
C ALA A 216 22.81 4.00 -4.21
N GLN A 217 21.96 3.12 -3.67
CA GLN A 217 21.02 2.29 -4.42
C GLN A 217 19.68 2.26 -3.67
N PRO A 218 18.85 3.31 -3.81
CA PRO A 218 17.56 3.40 -3.13
C PRO A 218 16.64 2.27 -3.59
N SER A 219 15.95 1.64 -2.63
CA SER A 219 15.07 0.50 -2.91
C SER A 219 13.66 0.69 -2.36
N LEU A 220 12.67 0.34 -3.17
CA LEU A 220 11.27 0.23 -2.77
C LEU A 220 10.72 -1.07 -3.34
N LEU A 221 10.41 -2.03 -2.48
CA LEU A 221 10.00 -3.37 -2.91
C LEU A 221 8.49 -3.61 -2.79
N GLN A 222 7.73 -2.61 -2.33
CA GLN A 222 6.29 -2.68 -2.17
C GLN A 222 5.62 -1.36 -2.55
N GLY A 223 4.40 -1.47 -3.08
CA GLY A 223 3.51 -0.34 -3.35
C GLY A 223 2.11 -0.65 -2.83
N HIS A 224 1.36 0.39 -2.45
CA HIS A 224 0.02 0.21 -1.93
C HIS A 224 -1.00 0.70 -2.95
N VAL A 225 -1.79 -0.23 -3.49
CA VAL A 225 -2.92 0.06 -4.38
C VAL A 225 -4.21 0.03 -3.57
N ARG A 226 -5.02 1.08 -3.66
CA ARG A 226 -6.27 1.23 -2.90
C ARG A 226 -7.37 1.87 -3.72
N ASN A 227 -8.57 1.90 -3.14
CA ASN A 227 -9.80 2.45 -3.77
C ASN A 227 -10.15 1.76 -5.10
N CYS A 228 -9.71 0.52 -5.27
CA CYS A 228 -10.17 -0.33 -6.35
C CYS A 228 -11.61 -0.76 -6.06
N MET A 229 -12.47 -0.71 -7.08
CA MET A 229 -13.80 -1.28 -7.05
C MET A 229 -13.79 -2.77 -7.40
N GLY A 230 -12.78 -3.21 -8.13
CA GLY A 230 -12.59 -4.61 -8.51
C GLY A 230 -11.22 -4.87 -9.10
N TYR A 231 -11.02 -6.10 -9.58
CA TYR A 231 -9.74 -6.58 -10.13
C TYR A 231 -9.23 -5.71 -11.29
N GLU A 232 -10.11 -5.26 -12.19
CA GLU A 232 -9.73 -4.41 -13.33
C GLU A 232 -9.07 -3.09 -12.94
N ASP A 233 -9.43 -2.52 -11.79
CA ASP A 233 -8.80 -1.30 -11.27
C ASP A 233 -7.36 -1.58 -10.84
N PHE A 234 -7.14 -2.71 -10.16
CA PHE A 234 -5.81 -3.13 -9.75
C PHE A 234 -4.93 -3.38 -10.99
N ASP A 235 -5.45 -4.13 -11.96
CA ASP A 235 -4.72 -4.44 -13.19
C ASP A 235 -4.41 -3.20 -14.03
N TYR A 236 -5.32 -2.23 -14.05
CA TYR A 236 -5.03 -0.93 -14.65
C TYR A 236 -3.84 -0.24 -13.97
N VAL A 237 -3.83 -0.16 -12.63
CA VAL A 237 -2.72 0.46 -11.89
C VAL A 237 -1.41 -0.30 -12.10
N ARG A 238 -1.47 -1.64 -12.01
CA ARG A 238 -0.34 -2.52 -12.30
C ARG A 238 0.22 -2.28 -13.70
N GLY A 239 -0.64 -2.17 -14.71
CA GLY A 239 -0.25 -1.89 -16.08
C GLY A 239 0.50 -0.55 -16.23
N ARG A 240 0.07 0.50 -15.49
CA ARG A 240 0.81 1.78 -15.45
C ARG A 240 2.19 1.62 -14.81
N MET A 241 2.30 0.85 -13.73
CA MET A 241 3.59 0.58 -13.08
C MET A 241 4.56 -0.13 -14.04
N LEU A 242 4.11 -1.22 -14.67
CA LEU A 242 4.94 -1.99 -15.60
C LEU A 242 5.34 -1.17 -16.82
N HIS A 243 4.42 -0.38 -17.38
CA HIS A 243 4.71 0.53 -18.49
C HIS A 243 5.90 1.47 -18.20
N HIS A 244 5.91 2.11 -17.04
CA HIS A 244 7.00 3.01 -16.64
C HIS A 244 8.31 2.27 -16.33
N LEU A 245 8.23 1.03 -15.84
CA LEU A 245 9.40 0.20 -15.60
C LEU A 245 9.95 -0.45 -16.88
N GLY A 246 9.22 -0.38 -18.00
CA GLY A 246 9.60 -1.03 -19.26
C GLY A 246 9.53 -2.57 -19.18
N LEU A 247 8.59 -3.10 -18.40
CA LEU A 247 8.38 -4.53 -18.14
C LEU A 247 7.08 -5.05 -18.78
#